data_AF-A0A844UE71-F1
#
_entry.id   AF-A0A844UE71-F1
#
_cell.length_a   1.000
_cell.length_b   1.000
_cell.length_c   1.000
_cell.angle_alpha   90.00
_cell.angle_beta   90.00
_cell.angle_gamma   90.00
#
_symmetry.space_group_name_H-M   'P 1'
#
loop_
_entity.id
_entity.type
_entity.pdbx_description
1 polymer ?
#
loop_
_entity_poly.entity_id
_entity_poly.type
_entity_poly.pdbx_seq_one_letter_code
_entity_poly.pdbx_strand_id
1 'polypeptide(L)'
;MIKVFYTDYYENIAEENLELSLDECVEIFEETIHLVDNFVGIQVGKHTMMFHRDEEQILVEVLNPPTLVNPQMYASKEQCLTIIQEIYAKEQLFVYPQMKLVDVRKESLNDVLERGE
;
A
#
# COMPACT_ATOMS: atom_id res chain seq x y z
N MET A 1 10.88 -5.51 -12.90
CA MET A 1 10.24 -4.27 -13.40
C MET A 1 9.11 -3.89 -12.48
N ILE A 2 9.31 -2.78 -11.78
CA ILE A 2 8.37 -2.18 -10.84
C ILE A 2 7.47 -1.23 -11.62
N LYS A 3 6.17 -1.24 -11.30
CA LYS A 3 5.22 -0.25 -11.77
C LYS A 3 4.58 0.45 -10.58
N VAL A 4 4.38 1.74 -10.71
CA VAL A 4 3.68 2.56 -9.73
C VAL A 4 2.36 3.01 -10.33
N PHE A 5 1.33 3.06 -9.50
CA PHE A 5 0.06 3.69 -9.83
C PHE A 5 -0.42 4.46 -8.60
N TYR A 6 -1.09 5.58 -8.81
CA TYR A 6 -1.57 6.38 -7.69
C TYR A 6 -2.81 7.17 -8.08
N THR A 7 -3.57 7.55 -7.07
CA THR A 7 -4.67 8.50 -7.22
C THR A 7 -4.36 9.76 -6.43
N ASP A 8 -4.59 10.90 -7.08
CA ASP A 8 -4.80 12.16 -6.41
C ASP A 8 -6.19 12.72 -6.75
N TYR A 9 -7.15 12.47 -5.86
CA TYR A 9 -8.52 12.93 -6.06
C TYR A 9 -8.68 14.45 -5.93
N TYR A 10 -7.73 15.15 -5.30
CA TYR A 10 -7.76 16.62 -5.25
C TYR A 10 -7.47 17.21 -6.63
N GLU A 11 -6.45 16.68 -7.30
CA GLU A 11 -6.03 17.09 -8.64
C GLU A 11 -6.78 16.33 -9.78
N ASN A 12 -7.68 15.39 -9.43
CA ASN A 12 -8.34 14.48 -10.36
C ASN A 12 -7.37 13.64 -11.21
N ILE A 13 -6.25 13.23 -10.61
CA ILE A 13 -5.23 12.41 -11.24
C ILE A 13 -5.45 10.95 -10.87
N ALA A 14 -5.47 10.08 -11.87
CA ALA A 14 -5.40 8.64 -11.70
C ALA A 14 -4.39 8.12 -12.74
N GLU A 15 -3.16 7.91 -12.29
CA GLU A 15 -2.09 7.43 -13.16
C GLU A 15 -1.86 5.95 -12.92
N GLU A 16 -1.77 5.19 -14.01
CA GLU A 16 -1.57 3.76 -14.00
C GLU A 16 -0.30 3.38 -14.76
N ASN A 17 0.39 2.32 -14.31
CA ASN A 17 1.53 1.73 -15.00
C ASN A 17 2.76 2.64 -15.20
N LEU A 18 3.02 3.56 -14.26
CA LEU A 18 4.21 4.40 -14.31
C LEU A 18 5.48 3.60 -14.00
N GLU A 19 6.51 3.78 -14.82
CA GLU A 19 7.85 3.24 -14.55
C GLU A 19 8.69 4.34 -13.87
N LEU A 20 8.55 4.43 -12.55
CA LEU A 20 9.21 5.45 -11.74
C LEU A 20 10.49 4.92 -11.09
N SER A 21 11.49 5.78 -10.97
CA SER A 21 12.61 5.60 -10.06
C SER A 21 12.15 5.60 -8.60
N LEU A 22 13.05 5.18 -7.69
CA LEU A 22 12.77 5.21 -6.26
C LEU A 22 12.44 6.63 -5.78
N ASP A 23 13.23 7.62 -6.22
CA ASP A 23 13.07 9.01 -5.76
C ASP A 23 11.72 9.59 -6.22
N GLU A 24 11.32 9.35 -7.47
CA GLU A 24 10.01 9.77 -7.99
C GLU A 24 8.85 9.07 -7.27
N CYS A 25 8.97 7.78 -6.96
CA CYS A 25 7.94 7.07 -6.20
C CYS A 25 7.81 7.59 -4.76
N VAL A 26 8.94 7.95 -4.13
CA VAL A 26 8.94 8.53 -2.78
C VAL A 26 8.28 9.91 -2.81
N GLU A 27 8.62 10.75 -3.78
CA GLU A 27 8.01 12.08 -3.96
C GLU A 27 6.48 11.97 -4.05
N ILE A 28 5.97 11.13 -4.96
CA ILE A 28 4.52 10.90 -5.10
C ILE A 28 3.90 10.37 -3.81
N PHE A 29 4.55 9.43 -3.13
CA PHE A 29 4.05 8.92 -1.86
C PHE A 29 3.93 10.01 -0.81
N GLU A 30 4.94 10.87 -0.65
CA GLU A 30 4.89 11.96 0.32
C GLU A 30 3.81 12.99 0.01
N GLU A 31 3.60 13.29 -1.28
CA GLU A 31 2.60 14.23 -1.77
C GLU A 31 1.16 13.71 -1.64
N THR A 32 0.95 12.40 -1.71
CA THR A 32 -0.41 11.84 -1.83
C THR A 32 -0.90 11.14 -0.56
N ILE A 33 -0.02 10.53 0.24
CA ILE A 33 -0.43 9.62 1.33
C ILE A 33 -1.15 10.29 2.50
N HIS A 34 -1.12 11.62 2.56
CA HIS A 34 -1.78 12.39 3.62
C HIS A 34 -3.20 12.84 3.22
N LEU A 35 -3.59 12.62 1.97
CA LEU A 35 -4.90 12.98 1.45
C LEU A 35 -5.86 11.80 1.62
N VAL A 36 -7.05 12.08 2.14
CA VAL A 36 -8.11 11.07 2.33
C VAL A 36 -8.52 10.51 0.97
N ASP A 37 -8.81 9.21 0.93
CA ASP A 37 -9.14 8.42 -0.27
C ASP A 37 -8.01 8.25 -1.30
N ASN A 38 -6.88 8.96 -1.18
CA ASN A 38 -5.72 8.77 -2.06
C ASN A 38 -4.96 7.49 -1.71
N PHE A 39 -4.37 6.88 -2.74
CA PHE A 39 -3.52 5.71 -2.57
C PHE A 39 -2.33 5.72 -3.53
N VAL A 40 -1.27 5.03 -3.10
CA VAL A 40 -0.13 4.65 -3.94
C VAL A 40 -0.05 3.14 -3.98
N GLY A 41 0.06 2.58 -5.16
CA GLY A 41 0.28 1.16 -5.39
C GLY A 41 1.59 0.89 -6.08
N ILE A 42 2.33 -0.09 -5.58
CA ILE A 42 3.57 -0.57 -6.18
C ILE A 42 3.37 -2.01 -6.61
N GLN A 43 3.49 -2.26 -7.91
CA GLN A 43 3.33 -3.56 -8.54
C GLN A 43 4.69 -4.15 -8.91
N VAL A 44 4.91 -5.40 -8.48
CA VAL A 44 6.04 -6.23 -8.89
C VAL A 44 5.51 -7.53 -9.49
N GLY A 45 5.70 -7.70 -10.80
CA GLY A 45 5.12 -8.83 -11.53
C GLY A 45 3.59 -8.81 -11.47
N LYS A 46 2.98 -9.84 -10.87
CA LYS A 46 1.51 -9.95 -10.73
C LYS A 46 0.98 -9.50 -9.36
N HIS A 47 1.88 -9.07 -8.46
CA HIS A 47 1.54 -8.74 -7.10
C HIS A 47 1.66 -7.24 -6.89
N THR A 48 0.80 -6.73 -6.03
CA THR A 48 0.67 -5.30 -5.78
C THR A 48 0.63 -5.07 -4.28
N MET A 49 1.41 -4.10 -3.81
CA MET A 49 1.28 -3.54 -2.47
C MET A 49 0.63 -2.16 -2.58
N MET A 50 -0.40 -1.90 -1.78
CA MET A 50 -1.07 -0.62 -1.71
C MET A 50 -0.80 0.05 -0.37
N PHE A 51 -0.67 1.38 -0.43
CA PHE A 51 -0.56 2.29 0.69
C PHE A 51 -1.69 3.30 0.56
N HIS A 52 -2.55 3.41 1.57
CA HIS A 52 -3.59 4.44 1.60
C HIS A 52 -3.83 4.96 3.01
N ARG A 53 -4.29 6.20 3.08
CA ARG A 53 -4.63 6.84 4.35
C ARG A 53 -5.90 6.20 4.90
N ASP A 54 -5.83 5.69 6.12
CA ASP A 54 -6.98 5.19 6.88
C ASP A 54 -7.03 5.92 8.22
N GLU A 55 -7.91 6.92 8.30
CA GLU A 55 -8.01 7.88 9.41
C GLU A 55 -6.65 8.52 9.78
N GLU A 56 -6.07 8.10 10.91
CA GLU A 56 -4.80 8.61 11.44
C GLU A 56 -3.58 7.75 11.07
N GLN A 57 -3.80 6.61 10.42
CA GLN A 57 -2.77 5.62 10.11
C GLN A 57 -2.67 5.39 8.60
N ILE A 58 -1.64 4.67 8.16
CA ILE A 58 -1.50 4.24 6.77
C ILE A 58 -1.78 2.75 6.74
N LEU A 59 -2.82 2.34 6.00
CA LEU A 59 -3.08 0.95 5.74
C LEU A 59 -2.15 0.49 4.61
N VAL A 60 -1.37 -0.54 4.89
CA VAL A 60 -0.50 -1.21 3.92
C VAL A 60 -1.06 -2.59 3.66
N GLU A 61 -1.37 -2.90 2.41
CA GLU A 61 -1.93 -4.19 2.04
C GLU A 61 -1.29 -4.80 0.79
N VAL A 62 -1.17 -6.13 0.77
CA VAL A 62 -0.78 -6.89 -0.42
C VAL A 62 -2.03 -7.43 -1.08
N LEU A 63 -2.36 -6.92 -2.26
CA LEU A 63 -3.58 -7.31 -2.96
C LEU A 63 -3.52 -8.76 -3.41
N ASN A 64 -4.59 -9.49 -3.14
CA ASN A 64 -4.80 -10.86 -3.60
C ASN A 64 -6.15 -11.00 -4.32
N PRO A 65 -6.29 -10.42 -5.54
CA PRO A 65 -7.56 -10.36 -6.26
C PRO A 65 -8.33 -11.67 -6.40
N PRO A 66 -7.69 -12.86 -6.57
CA PRO A 66 -8.42 -14.13 -6.67
C PRO A 66 -9.24 -14.49 -5.43
N THR A 67 -8.84 -14.03 -4.24
CA THR A 67 -9.50 -14.42 -2.98
C THR A 67 -10.11 -13.25 -2.22
N LEU A 68 -9.60 -12.04 -2.46
CA LEU A 68 -9.88 -10.84 -1.65
C LEU A 68 -9.55 -11.06 -0.16
N VAL A 69 -8.64 -12.00 0.12
CA VAL A 69 -8.03 -12.18 1.43
C VAL A 69 -6.63 -11.57 1.35
N ASN A 70 -6.52 -10.34 1.84
CA ASN A 70 -5.31 -9.53 1.73
C ASN A 70 -4.54 -9.57 3.05
N PRO A 71 -3.22 -9.79 3.03
CA PRO A 71 -2.35 -9.43 4.14
C PRO A 71 -2.37 -7.90 4.32
N GLN A 72 -2.74 -7.43 5.51
CA GLN A 72 -2.84 -6.01 5.84
C GLN A 72 -2.14 -5.67 7.16
N MET A 73 -1.58 -4.47 7.27
CA MET A 73 -1.09 -3.90 8.53
C MET A 73 -1.21 -2.36 8.53
N TYR A 74 -1.32 -1.77 9.71
CA TYR A 74 -1.06 -0.34 9.86
C TYR A 74 0.43 -0.05 9.96
N ALA A 75 0.87 1.03 9.34
CA ALA A 75 2.26 1.46 9.34
C ALA A 75 2.39 2.98 9.56
N SER A 76 3.51 3.41 10.12
CA SER A 76 3.91 4.83 10.11
C SER A 76 4.43 5.26 8.74
N LYS A 77 4.49 6.57 8.48
CA LYS A 77 5.11 7.10 7.25
C LYS A 77 6.55 6.61 7.08
N GLU A 78 7.35 6.62 8.16
CA GLU A 78 8.74 6.15 8.15
C GLU A 78 8.85 4.66 7.81
N GLN A 79 7.93 3.84 8.34
CA GLN A 79 7.85 2.42 8.00
C GLN A 79 7.50 2.24 6.52
N CYS A 80 6.54 2.99 6.00
CA CYS A 80 6.16 2.93 4.58
C CYS A 80 7.35 3.29 3.67
N LEU A 81 8.10 4.35 3.99
CA LEU A 81 9.31 4.73 3.22
C LEU A 81 10.35 3.61 3.22
N THR A 82 10.55 2.95 4.36
CA THR A 82 11.45 1.80 4.48
C THR A 82 10.97 0.65 3.57
N ILE A 83 9.68 0.35 3.57
CA ILE A 83 9.08 -0.70 2.71
C ILE A 83 9.29 -0.36 1.23
N ILE A 84 9.03 0.88 0.81
CA ILE A 84 9.22 1.33 -0.58
C ILE A 84 10.69 1.14 -0.99
N GLN A 85 11.63 1.58 -0.16
CA GLN A 85 13.07 1.40 -0.41
C GLN A 85 13.45 -0.08 -0.54
N GLU A 86 12.92 -0.95 0.31
CA GLU A 86 13.15 -2.40 0.23
C GLU A 86 12.61 -3.02 -1.05
N ILE A 87 11.42 -2.61 -1.50
CA ILE A 87 10.80 -3.09 -2.74
C ILE A 87 11.68 -2.72 -3.93
N TYR A 88 12.16 -1.47 -4.01
CA TYR A 88 13.03 -1.01 -5.08
C TYR A 88 14.40 -1.69 -5.06
N ALA A 89 15.00 -1.86 -3.88
CA ALA A 89 16.31 -2.48 -3.76
C ALA A 89 16.32 -3.98 -4.13
N LYS A 90 15.21 -4.68 -3.88
CA LYS A 90 15.11 -6.15 -4.06
C LYS A 90 14.25 -6.56 -5.25
N GLU A 91 13.56 -5.62 -5.90
CA GLU A 91 12.53 -5.85 -6.91
C GLU A 91 11.53 -6.94 -6.51
N GLN A 92 11.04 -6.88 -5.26
CA GLN A 92 10.13 -7.88 -4.68
C GLN A 92 9.20 -7.26 -3.64
N LEU A 93 7.97 -7.78 -3.54
CA LEU A 93 7.06 -7.47 -2.44
C LEU A 93 7.23 -8.43 -1.26
N PHE A 94 7.07 -7.90 -0.05
CA PHE A 94 7.21 -8.64 1.20
C PHE A 94 5.88 -8.72 1.94
N VAL A 95 5.61 -9.87 2.55
CA VAL A 95 4.57 -10.02 3.56
C VAL A 95 5.26 -9.97 4.91
N TYR A 96 4.97 -8.94 5.69
CA TYR A 96 5.62 -8.69 6.97
C TYR A 96 4.94 -9.49 8.10
N PRO A 97 5.67 -9.93 9.15
CA PRO A 97 5.09 -10.71 10.25
C PRO A 97 3.92 -10.03 11.00
N GLN A 98 3.88 -8.69 10.96
CA GLN A 98 2.82 -7.87 11.55
C GLN A 98 1.52 -7.94 10.75
N MET A 99 1.58 -8.33 9.47
CA MET A 99 0.41 -8.37 8.61
C MET A 99 -0.56 -9.47 9.05
N LYS A 100 -1.85 -9.13 9.08
CA LYS A 100 -2.96 -10.05 9.33
C LYS A 100 -3.70 -10.32 8.04
N LEU A 101 -4.20 -11.55 7.88
CA LEU A 101 -5.06 -11.89 6.75
C LEU A 101 -6.46 -11.33 7.01
N VAL A 102 -6.95 -10.53 6.08
CA VAL A 102 -8.25 -9.86 6.17
C VAL A 102 -9.09 -10.26 4.95
N ASP A 103 -10.27 -10.86 5.17
CA ASP A 103 -11.27 -11.04 4.10
C ASP A 103 -12.04 -9.72 3.95
N VAL A 104 -11.58 -8.86 3.04
CA VAL A 104 -12.05 -7.46 2.92
C VAL A 104 -13.53 -7.33 2.55
N ARG A 105 -14.21 -8.44 2.23
CA ARG A 105 -15.66 -8.48 2.01
C ARG A 105 -16.47 -8.60 3.30
N LYS A 106 -15.82 -8.96 4.41
CA LYS A 106 -16.48 -9.30 5.67
C LYS A 106 -16.10 -8.35 6.80
N GLU A 107 -14.87 -7.86 6.79
CA GLU A 107 -14.29 -7.16 7.93
C GLU A 107 -13.12 -6.26 7.52
N SER A 108 -12.85 -5.27 8.36
CA SER A 108 -11.68 -4.39 8.31
C SER A 108 -10.49 -4.97 9.07
N LEU A 109 -9.32 -4.35 8.93
CA LEU A 109 -8.17 -4.69 9.77
C LEU A 109 -8.46 -4.45 11.26
N ASN A 110 -9.17 -3.36 11.60
CA ASN A 110 -9.56 -3.06 12.98
C ASN A 110 -10.38 -4.19 13.61
N ASP A 111 -11.40 -4.69 12.89
CA ASP A 111 -12.21 -5.84 13.35
C ASP A 111 -11.35 -7.08 13.61
N VAL A 112 -10.32 -7.30 12.79
CA VAL A 112 -9.39 -8.44 12.96
C VAL A 112 -8.50 -8.24 14.19
N LEU A 113 -8.02 -7.01 14.44
CA LEU A 113 -7.15 -6.69 15.57
C LEU A 113 -7.91 -6.77 16.90
N GLU A 114 -9.15 -6.27 16.97
CA GLU A 114 -9.97 -6.30 18.18
C GLU A 114 -10.31 -7.73 18.67
N ARG A 115 -10.35 -8.72 17.77
CA ARG A 115 -10.56 -10.13 18.15
C ARG A 115 -9.30 -10.83 18.67
N GLY A 116 -8.13 -10.25 18.40
CA GLY A 116 -6.83 -10.82 18.75
C GLY A 116 -6.33 -10.43 20.13
N GLU A 117 -6.99 -9.44 20.77
CA GLU A 117 -6.82 -9.05 22.17
C GLU A 117 -7.75 -9.85 23.10
#